data_AF-A0A8T4Q4B5-F1
#
_entry.id   AF-A0A8T4Q4B5-F1
#
_cell.length_a   1.000
_cell.length_b   1.000
_cell.length_c   1.000
_cell.angle_alpha   90.00
_cell.angle_beta   90.00
_cell.angle_gamma   90.00
#
_symmetry.space_group_name_H-M   'P 1'
#
loop_
_entity.id
_entity.type
_entity.pdbx_description
1 polymer ?
#
loop_
_entity_poly.entity_id
_entity_poly.type
_entity_poly.pdbx_seq_one_letter_code
_entity_poly.pdbx_strand_id
1 'polypeptide(L)'
;MVKHNVSMATKSKLSLLAILFVLILMMSACSGRSSWPWGPKSHEDDDPFVTNAHTGTYGVVMRFTRENPARTVYYTGDPTPFDLVVEIRNRGAYDISNGWLYLTGFDKNIIQPFIVAPSGKTLPLFFAPMEGVSNFNPEGDISVVEFRNDIVSWPEGTDKYEPKVKIYACYEYETVANPIVCIDPHPFSSLEEDKVCRVQNVGMAGGQGAPVQITSIEEEATEKYVYFKIHIANANANGQVYDWQRVSYASGRDDTCPFNIQYTDKDKVHYEPPVWEGSADSAPQLESCKPPSPVKLVDGQATILCKYTIPEGLDEVYQTPFNIKLHYGYMNYEEQTIRIVNVAES
;
A
#
# COMPACT_ATOMS: atom_id res chain seq x y z
N MET A 1 54.82 -1.02 49.16
CA MET A 1 53.70 -0.04 49.03
C MET A 1 54.19 1.15 48.20
N VAL A 2 53.96 1.14 46.89
CA VAL A 2 54.38 2.22 45.98
C VAL A 2 53.16 3.11 45.70
N LYS A 3 53.13 4.32 46.27
CA LYS A 3 52.11 5.32 45.97
C LYS A 3 52.47 5.99 44.64
N HIS A 4 51.75 5.65 43.57
CA HIS A 4 51.84 6.37 42.31
C HIS A 4 51.17 7.75 42.46
N ASN A 5 52.00 8.78 42.62
CA ASN A 5 51.60 10.18 42.50
C ASN A 5 51.36 10.51 41.02
N VAL A 6 50.13 10.31 40.56
CA VAL A 6 49.69 10.79 39.24
C VAL A 6 49.66 12.31 39.27
N SER A 7 50.51 12.92 38.45
CA SER A 7 50.63 14.37 38.25
C SER A 7 49.26 15.01 37.99
N MET A 8 48.98 16.11 38.69
CA MET A 8 47.72 16.85 38.66
C MET A 8 47.28 17.25 37.24
N ALA A 9 48.23 17.47 36.33
CA ALA A 9 47.94 17.83 34.93
C ALA A 9 47.23 16.71 34.15
N THR A 10 47.52 15.45 34.46
CA THR A 10 46.91 14.28 33.80
C THR A 10 45.48 14.02 34.26
N LYS A 11 45.14 14.37 35.51
CA LYS A 11 43.77 14.23 36.04
C LYS A 11 42.80 15.23 35.39
N SER A 12 43.27 16.43 35.06
CA SER A 12 42.48 17.44 34.35
C SER A 12 42.10 16.99 32.93
N LYS A 13 43.05 16.41 32.17
CA LYS A 13 42.78 15.93 30.80
C LYS A 13 41.83 14.74 30.75
N LEU A 14 41.95 13.81 31.71
CA LEU A 14 41.06 12.66 31.80
C LEU A 14 39.61 13.08 32.17
N SER A 15 39.47 14.08 33.04
CA SER A 15 38.16 14.63 33.41
C SER A 15 37.48 15.35 32.24
N LEU A 16 38.25 16.07 31.41
CA LEU A 16 37.74 16.78 30.23
C LEU A 16 37.25 15.80 29.14
N LEU A 17 37.98 14.70 28.92
CA LEU A 17 37.57 13.63 28.01
C LEU A 17 36.30 12.91 28.47
N ALA A 18 36.16 12.65 29.77
CA ALA A 18 34.96 12.04 30.33
C ALA A 18 33.73 12.95 30.18
N ILE A 19 33.87 14.26 30.41
CA ILE A 19 32.79 15.23 30.22
C ILE A 19 32.38 15.32 28.74
N LEU A 20 33.35 15.34 27.82
CA LEU A 20 33.08 15.37 26.39
C LEU A 20 32.33 14.11 25.92
N PHE A 21 32.70 12.94 26.44
CA PHE A 21 32.04 11.68 26.11
C PHE A 21 30.59 11.61 26.61
N VAL A 22 30.32 12.14 27.81
CA VAL A 22 28.95 12.27 28.35
C VAL A 22 28.11 13.26 27.54
N LEU A 23 28.70 14.36 27.08
CA LEU A 23 28.03 15.33 26.20
C LEU A 23 27.65 14.75 24.84
N ILE A 24 28.52 13.92 24.25
CA ILE A 24 28.24 13.21 23.00
C ILE A 24 27.11 12.19 23.19
N LEU A 25 27.12 11.44 24.31
CA LEU A 25 26.03 10.52 24.67
C LEU A 25 24.68 11.22 24.88
N MET A 26 24.67 12.43 25.44
CA MET A 26 23.43 13.20 25.61
C MET A 26 22.91 13.77 24.28
N MET A 27 23.78 14.12 23.33
CA MET A 27 23.33 14.57 22.01
C MET A 27 22.77 13.44 21.13
N SER A 28 23.15 12.19 21.37
CA SER A 28 22.53 11.02 20.71
C SER A 28 21.15 10.62 21.27
N ALA A 29 20.68 11.25 22.35
CA ALA A 29 19.39 10.95 22.97
C ALA A 29 18.24 11.88 22.52
N CYS A 30 18.50 12.84 21.63
CA CYS A 30 17.47 13.71 21.05
C CYS A 30 17.10 13.28 19.62
N SER A 31 16.51 12.09 19.47
CA SER A 31 15.57 11.83 18.37
C SER A 31 14.20 12.35 18.83
N GLY A 32 13.78 13.47 18.22
CA GLY A 32 12.69 14.33 18.64
C GLY A 32 11.34 13.64 18.90
N ARG A 33 10.82 13.90 20.09
CA ARG A 33 9.38 13.88 20.39
C ARG A 33 9.10 15.08 21.32
N SER A 34 9.11 16.28 20.74
CA SER A 34 8.74 17.51 21.45
C SER A 34 7.22 17.67 21.42
N SER A 35 6.54 17.10 22.40
CA SER A 35 5.15 17.46 22.74
C SER A 35 5.17 18.28 24.04
N TRP A 36 5.28 19.59 23.93
CA TRP A 36 5.09 20.51 25.06
C TRP A 36 3.59 20.81 25.23
N PRO A 37 3.01 20.80 26.45
CA PRO A 37 1.56 20.62 26.62
C PRO A 37 0.70 21.89 26.66
N TRP A 38 1.22 23.08 26.31
CA TRP A 38 0.52 24.35 26.60
C TRP A 38 0.58 25.39 25.46
N GLY A 39 0.54 24.93 24.21
CA GLY A 39 0.17 25.79 23.08
C GLY A 39 -1.33 25.67 22.80
N PRO A 40 -2.03 26.74 22.38
CA PRO A 40 -3.41 26.62 21.91
C PRO A 40 -3.41 25.64 20.73
N LYS A 41 -3.97 24.45 20.93
CA LYS A 41 -4.28 23.55 19.83
C LYS A 41 -5.31 24.28 18.98
N SER A 42 -4.97 24.56 17.73
CA SER A 42 -5.99 24.84 16.72
C SER A 42 -6.96 23.66 16.75
N HIS A 43 -8.17 23.94 17.23
CA HIS A 43 -9.27 23.01 17.44
C HIS A 43 -9.89 22.66 16.08
N GLU A 44 -9.12 22.03 15.19
CA GLU A 44 -9.57 21.65 13.85
C GLU A 44 -9.56 20.13 13.62
N ASP A 45 -9.10 19.35 14.61
CA ASP A 45 -9.02 17.87 14.55
C ASP A 45 -9.93 17.15 15.58
N ASP A 46 -10.77 17.87 16.34
CA ASP A 46 -11.70 17.28 17.31
C ASP A 46 -13.15 17.19 16.76
N ASP A 47 -13.31 17.07 15.44
CA ASP A 47 -14.58 16.60 14.88
C ASP A 47 -14.57 15.06 14.89
N PRO A 48 -15.37 14.39 15.74
CA PRO A 48 -15.43 12.93 15.80
C PRO A 48 -15.92 12.29 14.49
N PHE A 49 -16.36 13.07 13.50
CA PHE A 49 -16.81 12.61 12.19
C PHE A 49 -15.73 12.71 11.09
N VAL A 50 -14.59 13.36 11.33
CA VAL A 50 -13.49 13.45 10.35
C VAL A 50 -12.50 12.32 10.62
N THR A 51 -12.85 11.11 10.19
CA THR A 51 -11.83 10.06 10.03
C THR A 51 -11.19 10.27 8.66
N ASN A 52 -9.85 10.27 8.60
CA ASN A 52 -9.12 10.45 7.35
C ASN A 52 -9.22 9.19 6.48
N ALA A 53 -10.39 8.94 5.90
CA ALA A 53 -10.72 7.73 5.16
C ALA A 53 -9.81 7.50 3.93
N HIS A 54 -9.30 8.57 3.35
CA HIS A 54 -8.39 8.56 2.21
C HIS A 54 -6.91 8.66 2.63
N THR A 55 -6.52 7.99 3.71
CA THR A 55 -5.12 7.93 4.15
C THR A 55 -4.61 6.50 4.30
N GLY A 56 -3.29 6.35 4.30
CA GLY A 56 -2.61 5.06 4.37
C GLY A 56 -2.27 4.47 3.01
N THR A 57 -1.53 3.37 3.03
CA THR A 57 -0.89 2.72 1.87
C THR A 57 -1.36 1.27 1.66
N TYR A 58 -2.44 0.88 2.33
CA TYR A 58 -2.94 -0.49 2.32
C TYR A 58 -4.15 -0.60 1.38
N GLY A 59 -4.32 -1.77 0.77
CA GLY A 59 -5.57 -2.21 0.14
C GLY A 59 -6.15 -3.35 0.98
N VAL A 60 -6.31 -4.53 0.39
CA VAL A 60 -6.64 -5.75 1.15
C VAL A 60 -5.45 -6.20 1.98
N VAL A 61 -5.68 -6.43 3.27
CA VAL A 61 -4.75 -7.06 4.19
C VAL A 61 -5.31 -8.41 4.60
N MET A 62 -4.45 -9.43 4.57
CA MET A 62 -4.79 -10.78 5.01
C MET A 62 -3.97 -11.14 6.23
N ARG A 63 -4.54 -11.95 7.11
CA ARG A 63 -3.86 -12.44 8.29
C ARG A 63 -4.37 -13.82 8.67
N PHE A 64 -3.47 -14.79 8.83
CA PHE A 64 -3.81 -16.03 9.51
C PHE A 64 -4.19 -15.74 10.96
N THR A 65 -5.34 -16.25 11.39
CA THR A 65 -5.76 -16.10 12.78
C THR A 65 -4.81 -16.88 13.68
N ARG A 66 -4.60 -16.39 14.91
CA ARG A 66 -3.67 -17.04 15.84
C ARG A 66 -4.21 -18.43 16.20
N GLU A 67 -3.31 -19.40 16.22
CA GLU A 67 -3.60 -20.79 16.61
C GLU A 67 -4.58 -21.56 15.69
N ASN A 68 -4.86 -21.07 14.48
CA ASN A 68 -5.67 -21.80 13.49
C ASN A 68 -4.95 -21.94 12.12
N PRO A 69 -4.28 -23.08 11.88
CA PRO A 69 -4.11 -24.21 12.78
C PRO A 69 -3.08 -23.87 13.87
N ALA A 70 -3.02 -24.73 14.89
CA ALA A 70 -1.86 -24.77 15.76
C ALA A 70 -0.59 -24.85 14.89
N ARG A 71 0.50 -24.20 15.32
CA ARG A 71 1.77 -24.25 14.59
C ARG A 71 2.28 -25.68 14.37
N THR A 72 1.78 -26.63 15.15
CA THR A 72 2.04 -28.07 14.98
C THR A 72 0.73 -28.84 14.81
N VAL A 73 0.66 -29.64 13.76
CA VAL A 73 -0.40 -30.63 13.49
C VAL A 73 0.23 -32.03 13.62
N TYR A 74 -0.49 -32.97 14.22
CA TYR A 74 0.00 -34.33 14.44
C TYR A 74 -0.75 -35.30 13.52
N TYR A 75 -0.02 -35.97 12.64
CA TYR A 75 -0.57 -36.98 11.74
C TYR A 75 -0.57 -38.35 12.43
N THR A 76 -1.75 -38.99 12.51
CA THR A 76 -1.94 -40.22 13.29
C THR A 76 -2.05 -41.49 12.45
N GLY A 77 -1.80 -41.43 11.14
CA GLY A 77 -1.89 -42.57 10.22
C GLY A 77 -3.20 -42.65 9.42
N ASP A 78 -4.23 -41.94 9.86
CA ASP A 78 -5.49 -41.75 9.14
C ASP A 78 -5.60 -40.31 8.60
N PRO A 79 -6.50 -40.03 7.63
CA PRO A 79 -6.79 -38.66 7.20
C PRO A 79 -7.00 -37.73 8.39
N THR A 80 -6.05 -36.80 8.57
CA THR A 80 -6.03 -35.91 9.74
C THR A 80 -6.50 -34.52 9.31
N PRO A 81 -7.70 -34.07 9.73
CA PRO A 81 -8.23 -32.76 9.36
C PRO A 81 -7.52 -31.65 10.13
N PHE A 82 -7.33 -30.51 9.49
CA PHE A 82 -6.95 -29.26 10.11
C PHE A 82 -7.46 -28.05 9.32
N ASP A 83 -7.79 -26.99 10.04
CA ASP A 83 -8.37 -25.78 9.45
C ASP A 83 -7.36 -24.64 9.43
N LEU A 84 -7.38 -23.87 8.34
CA LEU A 84 -6.68 -22.61 8.18
C LEU A 84 -7.72 -21.51 8.15
N VAL A 85 -7.68 -20.61 9.12
CA VAL A 85 -8.62 -19.49 9.19
C VAL A 85 -7.88 -18.19 8.89
N VAL A 86 -8.33 -17.48 7.87
CA VAL A 86 -7.75 -16.22 7.41
C VAL A 86 -8.75 -15.09 7.58
N GLU A 87 -8.34 -14.04 8.28
CA GLU A 87 -9.01 -12.76 8.31
C GLU A 87 -8.56 -11.93 7.11
N ILE A 88 -9.52 -11.35 6.41
CA ILE A 88 -9.31 -10.50 5.23
C ILE A 88 -9.99 -9.19 5.53
N ARG A 89 -9.29 -8.09 5.27
CA ARG A 89 -9.81 -6.76 5.58
C ARG A 89 -9.44 -5.77 4.50
N ASN A 90 -10.42 -4.99 4.05
CA ASN A 90 -10.14 -3.86 3.18
C ASN A 90 -9.71 -2.67 4.06
N ARG A 91 -8.42 -2.32 4.01
CA ARG A 91 -7.84 -1.20 4.77
C ARG A 91 -7.62 0.04 3.92
N GLY A 92 -7.97 -0.02 2.64
CA GLY A 92 -7.89 1.13 1.76
C GLY A 92 -9.26 1.76 1.51
N ALA A 93 -9.29 2.87 0.79
CA ALA A 93 -10.46 3.71 0.61
C ALA A 93 -11.40 3.25 -0.52
N TYR A 94 -10.90 2.42 -1.44
CA TYR A 94 -11.70 1.92 -2.57
C TYR A 94 -12.48 0.66 -2.20
N ASP A 95 -13.76 0.62 -2.56
CA ASP A 95 -14.63 -0.54 -2.44
C ASP A 95 -14.21 -1.62 -3.45
N ILE A 96 -14.01 -2.84 -2.97
CA ILE A 96 -13.59 -3.95 -3.83
C ILE A 96 -14.83 -4.72 -4.23
N SER A 97 -15.16 -4.69 -5.52
CA SER A 97 -16.30 -5.46 -6.05
C SER A 97 -15.94 -6.91 -6.36
N ASN A 98 -14.69 -7.17 -6.74
CA ASN A 98 -14.24 -8.48 -7.20
C ASN A 98 -12.84 -8.80 -6.67
N GLY A 99 -12.71 -9.94 -5.99
CA GLY A 99 -11.40 -10.45 -5.63
C GLY A 99 -11.39 -11.94 -5.33
N TRP A 100 -10.19 -12.52 -5.41
CA TRP A 100 -9.97 -13.95 -5.36
C TRP A 100 -8.84 -14.32 -4.43
N LEU A 101 -9.00 -15.44 -3.73
CA LEU A 101 -8.00 -16.03 -2.85
C LEU A 101 -7.48 -17.35 -3.39
N TYR A 102 -6.17 -17.54 -3.23
CA TYR A 102 -5.47 -18.75 -3.63
C TYR A 102 -4.63 -19.27 -2.49
N LEU A 103 -4.88 -20.50 -2.06
CA LEU A 103 -4.10 -21.18 -1.03
C LEU A 103 -3.06 -22.10 -1.69
N THR A 104 -1.79 -21.95 -1.31
CA THR A 104 -0.63 -22.60 -1.96
C THR A 104 0.48 -22.90 -0.96
N GLY A 105 1.62 -23.43 -1.43
CA GLY A 105 2.82 -23.60 -0.60
C GLY A 105 2.90 -24.95 0.14
N PHE A 106 2.13 -25.93 -0.31
CA PHE A 106 2.12 -27.30 0.19
C PHE A 106 2.03 -28.31 -0.96
N ASP A 107 2.50 -29.54 -0.72
CA ASP A 107 2.30 -30.69 -1.60
C ASP A 107 0.85 -31.20 -1.51
N LYS A 108 0.16 -31.19 -2.66
CA LYS A 108 -1.24 -31.61 -2.80
C LYS A 108 -1.44 -33.13 -2.62
N ASN A 109 -0.38 -33.91 -2.71
CA ASN A 109 -0.43 -35.35 -2.42
C ASN A 109 -0.47 -35.61 -0.91
N ILE A 110 0.11 -34.72 -0.10
CA ILE A 110 0.13 -34.81 1.37
C ILE A 110 -1.09 -34.10 1.95
N ILE A 111 -1.33 -32.84 1.53
CA ILE A 111 -2.40 -31.99 2.04
C ILE A 111 -3.43 -31.75 0.94
N GLN A 112 -4.66 -32.20 1.16
CA GLN A 112 -5.78 -31.92 0.26
C GLN A 112 -6.66 -30.80 0.85
N PRO A 113 -6.67 -29.60 0.24
CA PRO A 113 -7.55 -28.51 0.67
C PRO A 113 -8.97 -28.77 0.18
N PHE A 114 -9.95 -28.62 1.07
CA PHE A 114 -11.37 -28.57 0.76
C PHE A 114 -12.00 -27.34 1.42
N ILE A 115 -12.60 -26.44 0.64
CA ILE A 115 -13.22 -25.24 1.22
C ILE A 115 -14.60 -25.60 1.77
N VAL A 116 -14.86 -25.25 3.03
CA VAL A 116 -16.20 -25.33 3.62
C VAL A 116 -16.69 -23.93 3.97
N ALA A 117 -17.17 -23.21 2.95
CA ALA A 117 -17.98 -22.00 3.10
C ALA A 117 -19.25 -22.21 2.23
N PRO A 118 -20.37 -21.49 2.43
CA PRO A 118 -21.77 -21.97 2.31
C PRO A 118 -22.26 -22.47 0.93
N SER A 119 -21.37 -22.68 -0.04
CA SER A 119 -21.68 -23.13 -1.41
C SER A 119 -20.79 -24.27 -1.94
N GLY A 120 -19.92 -24.90 -1.14
CA GLY A 120 -19.13 -26.07 -1.59
C GLY A 120 -18.19 -25.77 -2.78
N LYS A 121 -17.65 -24.54 -2.84
CA LYS A 121 -16.79 -24.08 -3.94
C LYS A 121 -15.38 -24.67 -3.85
N THR A 122 -14.76 -24.91 -5.01
CA THR A 122 -13.34 -25.25 -5.15
C THR A 122 -12.47 -24.00 -5.16
N LEU A 123 -11.18 -24.14 -4.85
CA LEU A 123 -10.19 -23.08 -5.09
C LEU A 123 -10.13 -22.77 -6.60
N PRO A 124 -10.00 -21.49 -7.01
CA PRO A 124 -9.86 -20.30 -6.15
C PRO A 124 -11.16 -19.82 -5.51
N LEU A 125 -11.05 -19.16 -4.35
CA LEU A 125 -12.22 -18.65 -3.62
C LEU A 125 -12.47 -17.18 -3.97
N PHE A 126 -13.64 -16.90 -4.55
CA PHE A 126 -14.17 -15.54 -4.64
C PHE A 126 -14.56 -15.04 -3.24
N PHE A 127 -14.02 -13.90 -2.83
CA PHE A 127 -14.51 -13.20 -1.64
C PHE A 127 -15.57 -12.16 -2.03
N ALA A 128 -16.58 -11.98 -1.18
CA ALA A 128 -17.69 -11.06 -1.42
C ALA A 128 -17.19 -9.61 -1.58
N PRO A 129 -17.98 -8.72 -2.20
CA PRO A 129 -17.65 -7.31 -2.25
C PRO A 129 -17.33 -6.76 -0.85
N MET A 130 -16.25 -5.99 -0.73
CA MET A 130 -15.75 -5.45 0.54
C MET A 130 -15.72 -3.93 0.49
N GLU A 131 -16.46 -3.28 1.36
CA GLU A 131 -16.44 -1.82 1.52
C GLU A 131 -15.05 -1.34 1.98
N GLY A 132 -14.59 -0.25 1.38
CA GLY A 132 -13.39 0.47 1.78
C GLY A 132 -13.61 1.28 3.06
N VAL A 133 -12.50 1.82 3.55
CA VAL A 133 -12.51 2.77 4.66
C VAL A 133 -13.22 4.05 4.22
N SER A 134 -14.18 4.50 5.01
CA SER A 134 -14.95 5.73 4.79
C SER A 134 -15.17 6.47 6.10
N ASN A 135 -15.68 7.71 6.03
CA ASN A 135 -16.03 8.48 7.23
C ASN A 135 -17.10 7.79 8.09
N PHE A 136 -17.91 6.92 7.47
CA PHE A 136 -18.97 6.14 8.13
C PHE A 136 -18.49 4.76 8.57
N ASN A 137 -17.47 4.20 7.90
CA ASN A 137 -16.85 2.92 8.22
C ASN A 137 -15.31 3.08 8.27
N PRO A 138 -14.76 3.63 9.37
CA PRO A 138 -13.32 3.90 9.47
C PRO A 138 -12.48 2.62 9.57
N GLU A 139 -13.12 1.49 9.84
CA GLU A 139 -12.46 0.20 9.89
C GLU A 139 -12.44 -0.50 8.52
N GLY A 140 -13.30 -0.10 7.57
CA GLY A 140 -13.54 -0.85 6.34
C GLY A 140 -14.18 -2.22 6.62
N ASP A 141 -14.46 -2.99 5.57
CA ASP A 141 -15.09 -4.30 5.72
C ASP A 141 -14.09 -5.40 6.10
N ILE A 142 -14.60 -6.40 6.84
CA ILE A 142 -13.85 -7.54 7.36
C ILE A 142 -14.58 -8.84 7.02
N SER A 143 -13.83 -9.80 6.49
CA SER A 143 -14.31 -11.14 6.17
C SER A 143 -13.40 -12.20 6.76
N VAL A 144 -13.97 -13.34 7.12
CA VAL A 144 -13.21 -14.49 7.63
C VAL A 144 -13.45 -15.66 6.69
N VAL A 145 -12.36 -16.26 6.23
CA VAL A 145 -12.37 -17.42 5.34
C VAL A 145 -11.72 -18.60 6.03
N GLU A 146 -12.42 -19.73 6.03
CA GLU A 146 -11.94 -21.00 6.56
C GLU A 146 -11.63 -21.97 5.40
N PHE A 147 -10.41 -22.46 5.36
CA PHE A 147 -9.98 -23.55 4.49
C PHE A 147 -9.86 -24.80 5.35
N ARG A 148 -10.67 -25.82 5.06
CA ARG A 148 -10.50 -27.14 5.69
C ARG A 148 -9.51 -27.94 4.88
N ASN A 149 -8.68 -28.71 5.55
CA ASN A 149 -7.62 -29.45 4.87
C ASN A 149 -7.49 -30.81 5.53
N ASP A 150 -7.15 -31.82 4.74
CA ASP A 150 -6.85 -33.15 5.24
C ASP A 150 -5.42 -33.53 4.90
N ILE A 151 -4.70 -34.07 5.88
CA ILE A 151 -3.44 -34.78 5.62
C ILE A 151 -3.83 -36.19 5.18
N VAL A 152 -3.79 -36.46 3.87
CA VAL A 152 -4.34 -37.70 3.28
C VAL A 152 -3.31 -38.79 3.04
N SER A 153 -2.03 -38.41 2.94
CA SER A 153 -0.94 -39.35 2.77
C SER A 153 0.32 -38.82 3.44
N TRP A 154 1.20 -39.73 3.81
CA TRP A 154 2.44 -39.40 4.47
C TRP A 154 3.60 -40.16 3.85
N PRO A 155 4.68 -39.48 3.40
CA PRO A 155 5.83 -40.15 2.80
C PRO A 155 6.57 -41.05 3.81
N GLU A 156 6.90 -42.27 3.38
CA GLU A 156 7.68 -43.21 4.19
C GLU A 156 9.04 -42.62 4.59
N GLY A 157 9.47 -42.87 5.83
CA GLY A 157 10.75 -42.37 6.36
C GLY A 157 10.81 -40.87 6.67
N THR A 158 9.67 -40.18 6.65
CA THR A 158 9.60 -38.75 7.01
C THR A 158 9.03 -38.59 8.42
N ASP A 159 9.77 -37.98 9.34
CA ASP A 159 9.27 -37.73 10.71
C ASP A 159 8.45 -36.43 10.79
N LYS A 160 8.80 -35.45 9.96
CA LYS A 160 8.20 -34.12 9.96
C LYS A 160 8.17 -33.48 8.57
N TYR A 161 7.16 -32.66 8.34
CA TYR A 161 6.97 -31.88 7.13
C TYR A 161 6.59 -30.44 7.51
N GLU A 162 7.34 -29.45 7.04
CA GLU A 162 7.22 -28.05 7.50
C GLU A 162 6.90 -27.09 6.33
N PRO A 163 5.72 -27.22 5.66
CA PRO A 163 5.37 -26.35 4.55
C PRO A 163 5.18 -24.89 4.97
N LYS A 164 5.58 -23.99 4.07
CA LYS A 164 5.20 -22.57 4.12
C LYS A 164 3.92 -22.37 3.32
N VAL A 165 2.79 -22.46 3.99
CA VAL A 165 1.49 -22.19 3.37
C VAL A 165 1.40 -20.70 3.07
N LYS A 166 0.97 -20.37 1.85
CA LYS A 166 0.79 -19.00 1.38
C LYS A 166 -0.63 -18.80 0.90
N ILE A 167 -1.24 -17.69 1.28
CA ILE A 167 -2.48 -17.21 0.69
C ILE A 167 -2.19 -15.97 -0.15
N TYR A 168 -2.64 -15.98 -1.40
CA TYR A 168 -2.61 -14.81 -2.29
C TYR A 168 -4.00 -14.21 -2.40
N ALA A 169 -4.09 -12.89 -2.39
CA ALA A 169 -5.28 -12.15 -2.80
C ALA A 169 -4.98 -11.45 -4.13
N CYS A 170 -5.90 -11.58 -5.08
CA CYS A 170 -5.87 -10.91 -6.38
C CYS A 170 -7.16 -10.10 -6.54
N TYR A 171 -7.06 -8.80 -6.77
CA TYR A 171 -8.23 -7.92 -6.87
C TYR A 171 -7.93 -6.69 -7.71
N GLU A 172 -8.98 -6.11 -8.30
CA GLU A 172 -8.94 -4.81 -8.95
C GLU A 172 -8.94 -3.70 -7.89
N TYR A 173 -8.26 -2.59 -8.19
CA TYR A 173 -8.21 -1.46 -7.28
C TYR A 173 -8.15 -0.12 -8.04
N GLU A 174 -8.71 0.91 -7.43
CA GLU A 174 -8.64 2.29 -7.90
C GLU A 174 -7.96 3.17 -6.86
N THR A 175 -7.18 4.14 -7.32
CA THR A 175 -6.65 5.22 -6.48
C THR A 175 -7.15 6.53 -7.02
N VAL A 176 -7.76 7.33 -6.14
CA VAL A 176 -8.21 8.68 -6.44
C VAL A 176 -7.37 9.66 -5.65
N ALA A 177 -6.82 10.66 -6.33
CA ALA A 177 -6.09 11.77 -5.71
C ALA A 177 -6.66 13.10 -6.21
N ASN A 178 -6.84 14.05 -5.29
CA ASN A 178 -7.38 15.38 -5.59
C ASN A 178 -6.48 16.50 -5.03
N PRO A 179 -5.19 16.58 -5.42
CA PRO A 179 -4.35 17.72 -5.05
C PRO A 179 -4.94 19.05 -5.55
N ILE A 180 -4.66 20.11 -4.79
CA ILE A 180 -4.91 21.47 -5.23
C ILE A 180 -3.66 21.97 -5.95
N VAL A 181 -3.79 22.35 -7.22
CA VAL A 181 -2.69 22.88 -8.05
C VAL A 181 -2.93 24.35 -8.41
N CYS A 182 -1.90 25.04 -8.88
CA CYS A 182 -1.97 26.47 -9.21
C CYS A 182 -1.90 26.69 -10.72
N ILE A 183 -2.90 27.38 -11.27
CA ILE A 183 -2.87 27.84 -12.66
C ILE A 183 -2.49 29.32 -12.66
N ASP A 184 -1.31 29.61 -13.22
CA ASP A 184 -0.75 30.96 -13.32
C ASP A 184 -0.41 31.28 -14.78
N PRO A 185 -1.22 32.11 -15.47
CA PRO A 185 -0.94 32.58 -16.83
C PRO A 185 0.29 33.49 -16.94
N HIS A 186 0.75 34.06 -15.83
CA HIS A 186 1.79 35.08 -15.80
C HIS A 186 2.93 34.68 -14.83
N PRO A 187 3.54 33.49 -14.97
CA PRO A 187 4.42 32.92 -13.96
C PRO A 187 5.67 33.78 -13.68
N PHE A 188 6.12 34.56 -14.66
CA PHE A 188 7.32 35.43 -14.56
C PHE A 188 7.00 36.90 -14.26
N SER A 189 5.75 37.25 -13.96
CA SER A 189 5.39 38.64 -13.69
C SER A 189 6.03 39.16 -12.40
N SER A 190 6.45 40.42 -12.40
CA SER A 190 7.09 41.08 -11.25
C SER A 190 6.14 41.33 -10.06
N LEU A 191 4.85 40.99 -10.21
CA LEU A 191 3.84 41.06 -9.15
C LEU A 191 3.84 39.81 -8.26
N GLU A 192 4.99 39.13 -8.13
CA GLU A 192 5.10 37.85 -7.41
C GLU A 192 4.59 37.91 -5.96
N GLU A 193 4.67 39.08 -5.30
CA GLU A 193 4.29 39.23 -3.89
C GLU A 193 2.78 39.14 -3.63
N ASP A 194 1.92 39.40 -4.62
CA ASP A 194 0.45 39.52 -4.44
C ASP A 194 -0.38 38.40 -5.12
N LYS A 195 0.26 37.34 -5.62
CA LYS A 195 -0.45 36.23 -6.30
C LYS A 195 -1.25 35.36 -5.32
N VAL A 196 -2.45 34.94 -5.74
CA VAL A 196 -3.34 34.03 -4.97
C VAL A 196 -2.68 32.68 -4.71
N CYS A 197 -1.90 32.17 -5.66
CA CYS A 197 -1.09 30.97 -5.49
C CYS A 197 0.20 31.05 -6.27
N ARG A 198 1.11 30.13 -5.98
CA ARG A 198 2.37 29.95 -6.70
C ARG A 198 2.50 28.52 -7.17
N VAL A 199 3.00 28.37 -8.38
CA VAL A 199 3.39 27.08 -8.97
C VAL A 199 4.50 26.49 -8.11
N GLN A 200 4.24 25.32 -7.52
CA GLN A 200 5.18 24.65 -6.63
C GLN A 200 4.94 23.13 -6.66
N ASN A 201 5.90 22.36 -6.13
CA ASN A 201 5.72 20.92 -6.01
C ASN A 201 4.68 20.61 -4.92
N VAL A 202 3.64 19.88 -5.29
CA VAL A 202 2.58 19.44 -4.39
C VAL A 202 2.91 18.02 -3.91
N GLY A 203 3.36 17.91 -2.66
CA GLY A 203 3.59 16.62 -2.00
C GLY A 203 2.29 16.01 -1.47
N MET A 204 2.10 14.71 -1.69
CA MET A 204 0.90 13.99 -1.27
C MET A 204 1.15 13.21 0.03
N ALA A 205 1.35 13.93 1.13
CA ALA A 205 1.57 13.33 2.43
C ALA A 205 0.32 12.59 2.94
N GLY A 206 0.53 11.48 3.67
CA GLY A 206 -0.57 10.72 4.29
C GLY A 206 -1.14 9.58 3.44
N GLY A 207 -0.80 9.50 2.15
CA GLY A 207 -1.30 8.47 1.23
C GLY A 207 -2.74 8.72 0.79
N GLN A 208 -3.27 7.85 -0.07
CA GLN A 208 -4.63 7.96 -0.62
C GLN A 208 -5.55 6.80 -0.20
N GLY A 209 -5.16 6.04 0.83
CA GLY A 209 -5.86 4.81 1.21
C GLY A 209 -5.74 3.76 0.11
N ALA A 210 -4.58 3.66 -0.54
CA ALA A 210 -4.36 2.76 -1.65
C ALA A 210 -2.90 2.27 -1.69
N PRO A 211 -2.64 1.05 -2.22
CA PRO A 211 -1.28 0.52 -2.32
C PRO A 211 -0.43 1.19 -3.40
N VAL A 212 -1.02 1.63 -4.51
CA VAL A 212 -0.36 2.48 -5.50
C VAL A 212 -0.80 3.91 -5.26
N GLN A 213 0.13 4.85 -5.29
CA GLN A 213 -0.08 6.20 -4.80
C GLN A 213 0.51 7.23 -5.74
N ILE A 214 -0.10 8.40 -5.74
CA ILE A 214 0.53 9.60 -6.29
C ILE A 214 1.38 10.18 -5.17
N THR A 215 2.69 10.27 -5.35
CA THR A 215 3.60 10.75 -4.30
C THR A 215 3.78 12.26 -4.33
N SER A 216 3.79 12.83 -5.55
CA SER A 216 3.98 14.25 -5.76
C SER A 216 3.55 14.68 -7.16
N ILE A 217 3.31 15.98 -7.31
CA ILE A 217 3.09 16.64 -8.60
C ILE A 217 4.05 17.82 -8.69
N GLU A 218 4.98 17.77 -9.64
CA GLU A 218 5.78 18.94 -10.00
C GLU A 218 5.05 19.74 -11.07
N GLU A 219 4.93 21.04 -10.83
CA GLU A 219 4.31 21.97 -11.76
C GLU A 219 5.40 22.85 -12.39
N GLU A 220 5.40 22.93 -13.73
CA GLU A 220 6.26 23.84 -14.50
C GLU A 220 5.37 24.69 -15.41
N ALA A 221 5.30 26.00 -15.15
CA ALA A 221 4.43 26.92 -15.88
C ALA A 221 5.20 27.85 -16.83
N THR A 222 4.56 28.17 -17.94
CA THR A 222 4.94 29.19 -18.92
C THR A 222 3.71 30.05 -19.22
N GLU A 223 3.86 31.14 -19.96
CA GLU A 223 2.72 31.99 -20.34
C GLU A 223 1.64 31.27 -21.16
N LYS A 224 1.97 30.13 -21.78
CA LYS A 224 1.07 29.39 -22.67
C LYS A 224 0.69 27.99 -22.17
N TYR A 225 1.56 27.38 -21.36
CA TYR A 225 1.43 25.99 -20.98
C TYR A 225 1.76 25.78 -19.51
N VAL A 226 1.06 24.83 -18.89
CA VAL A 226 1.44 24.26 -17.60
C VAL A 226 1.73 22.78 -17.80
N TYR A 227 2.87 22.33 -17.29
CA TYR A 227 3.27 20.94 -17.29
C TYR A 227 3.11 20.36 -15.90
N PHE A 228 2.42 19.23 -15.81
CA PHE A 228 2.23 18.46 -14.58
C PHE A 228 3.02 17.17 -14.67
N LYS A 229 4.07 17.05 -13.86
CA LYS A 229 4.85 15.81 -13.71
C LYS A 229 4.32 15.06 -12.49
N ILE A 230 3.49 14.06 -12.74
CA ILE A 230 2.80 13.27 -11.74
C ILE A 230 3.67 12.05 -11.41
N HIS A 231 4.08 11.93 -10.15
CA HIS A 231 4.90 10.82 -9.67
C HIS A 231 4.02 9.77 -9.02
N ILE A 232 4.18 8.52 -9.45
CA ILE A 232 3.43 7.36 -8.98
C ILE A 232 4.39 6.38 -8.32
N ALA A 233 3.99 5.80 -7.20
CA ALA A 233 4.74 4.73 -6.55
C ALA A 233 3.83 3.62 -6.02
N ASN A 234 4.28 2.37 -6.10
CA ASN A 234 3.75 1.29 -5.28
C ASN A 234 4.36 1.40 -3.88
N ALA A 235 3.54 1.78 -2.90
CA ALA A 235 3.96 2.06 -1.54
C ALA A 235 4.02 0.80 -0.64
N ASN A 236 3.54 -0.36 -1.11
CA ASN A 236 3.47 -1.57 -0.31
C ASN A 236 4.47 -2.64 -0.78
N ALA A 237 5.46 -2.92 0.06
CA ALA A 237 6.58 -3.81 -0.23
C ALA A 237 6.18 -5.28 -0.47
N ASN A 238 5.05 -5.73 0.07
CA ASN A 238 4.60 -7.13 -0.01
C ASN A 238 3.56 -7.37 -1.11
N GLY A 239 3.24 -6.34 -1.90
CA GLY A 239 2.31 -6.47 -3.00
C GLY A 239 2.92 -6.03 -4.32
N GLN A 240 2.31 -6.53 -5.40
CA GLN A 240 2.75 -6.33 -6.76
C GLN A 240 1.58 -5.82 -7.59
N VAL A 241 1.90 -4.88 -8.46
CA VAL A 241 0.97 -4.29 -9.41
C VAL A 241 0.95 -5.12 -10.69
N TYR A 242 -0.23 -5.29 -11.26
CA TYR A 242 -0.49 -5.99 -12.50
C TYR A 242 -1.52 -5.24 -13.33
N ASP A 243 -1.60 -5.58 -14.62
CA ASP A 243 -2.70 -5.18 -15.48
C ASP A 243 -4.03 -5.64 -14.88
N TRP A 244 -4.99 -4.73 -14.69
CA TRP A 244 -6.26 -5.04 -14.01
C TRP A 244 -7.05 -6.15 -14.73
N GLN A 245 -6.93 -6.21 -16.05
CA GLN A 245 -7.54 -7.25 -16.89
C GLN A 245 -6.99 -8.66 -16.61
N ARG A 246 -5.89 -8.76 -15.86
CA ARG A 246 -5.19 -9.99 -15.50
C ARG A 246 -5.37 -10.38 -14.02
N VAL A 247 -6.19 -9.65 -13.28
CA VAL A 247 -6.63 -10.06 -11.94
C VAL A 247 -8.16 -10.22 -11.87
N SER A 248 -8.87 -9.64 -12.84
CA SER A 248 -10.32 -9.82 -13.02
C SER A 248 -10.67 -11.20 -13.55
N TYR A 249 -11.50 -11.95 -12.83
CA TYR A 249 -12.05 -13.22 -13.30
C TYR A 249 -13.29 -13.04 -14.21
N ALA A 250 -13.69 -11.79 -14.49
CA ALA A 250 -14.94 -11.46 -15.19
C ALA A 250 -15.00 -11.89 -16.68
N SER A 251 -14.01 -12.64 -17.22
CA SER A 251 -13.89 -12.83 -18.68
C SER A 251 -13.83 -14.27 -19.17
N GLY A 252 -14.27 -15.28 -18.41
CA GLY A 252 -14.32 -16.67 -18.89
C GLY A 252 -12.97 -17.21 -19.42
N ARG A 253 -11.88 -16.54 -19.04
CA ARG A 253 -10.50 -16.97 -19.27
C ARG A 253 -10.09 -17.69 -17.99
N ASP A 254 -9.77 -18.96 -18.12
CA ASP A 254 -9.15 -19.73 -17.04
C ASP A 254 -7.94 -18.95 -16.52
N ASP A 255 -7.99 -18.64 -15.23
CA ASP A 255 -6.93 -18.23 -14.32
C ASP A 255 -5.87 -17.27 -14.87
N THR A 256 -5.80 -16.06 -14.34
CA THR A 256 -4.70 -15.12 -14.63
C THR A 256 -3.81 -14.91 -13.42
N CYS A 257 -4.35 -14.55 -12.25
CA CYS A 257 -3.59 -14.34 -11.01
C CYS A 257 -3.80 -15.47 -9.99
N PRO A 258 -2.78 -16.00 -9.29
CA PRO A 258 -1.36 -15.64 -9.37
C PRO A 258 -0.57 -16.45 -10.41
N PHE A 259 -1.12 -17.53 -10.96
CA PHE A 259 -0.32 -18.58 -11.63
C PHE A 259 -0.04 -18.36 -13.12
N ASN A 260 -0.90 -17.63 -13.83
CA ASN A 260 -0.82 -17.47 -15.28
C ASN A 260 -0.62 -15.99 -15.67
N ILE A 261 0.10 -15.26 -14.80
CA ILE A 261 0.48 -13.89 -15.09
C ILE A 261 1.83 -13.88 -15.80
N GLN A 262 1.92 -13.16 -16.92
CA GLN A 262 3.16 -13.04 -17.66
C GLN A 262 3.96 -11.82 -17.18
N TYR A 263 5.27 -11.82 -17.45
CA TYR A 263 6.12 -10.67 -17.15
C TYR A 263 5.62 -9.37 -17.79
N THR A 264 4.99 -9.46 -18.97
CA THR A 264 4.39 -8.33 -19.70
C THR A 264 3.14 -7.76 -19.03
N ASP A 265 2.56 -8.46 -18.06
CA ASP A 265 1.38 -8.02 -17.32
C ASP A 265 1.75 -7.31 -16.02
N LYS A 266 3.02 -7.41 -15.58
CA LYS A 266 3.51 -6.78 -14.35
C LYS A 266 3.62 -5.27 -14.51
N ASP A 267 3.44 -4.59 -13.38
CA ASP A 267 3.80 -3.20 -13.18
C ASP A 267 3.03 -2.22 -14.08
N LYS A 268 1.82 -2.58 -14.50
CA LYS A 268 0.97 -1.72 -15.35
C LYS A 268 -0.07 -1.01 -14.51
N VAL A 269 -0.06 0.32 -14.59
CA VAL A 269 -1.08 1.18 -13.99
C VAL A 269 -1.79 1.91 -15.11
N HIS A 270 -3.10 1.71 -15.21
CA HIS A 270 -3.94 2.49 -16.12
C HIS A 270 -4.30 3.80 -15.42
N TYR A 271 -4.41 4.88 -16.18
CA TYR A 271 -4.87 6.15 -15.67
C TYR A 271 -5.80 6.82 -16.69
N GLU A 272 -6.73 7.61 -16.19
CA GLU A 272 -7.55 8.50 -17.01
C GLU A 272 -6.85 9.86 -17.10
N PRO A 273 -6.94 10.58 -18.25
CA PRO A 273 -6.46 11.95 -18.32
C PRO A 273 -7.05 12.77 -17.16
N PRO A 274 -6.21 13.39 -16.31
CA PRO A 274 -6.71 14.15 -15.18
C PRO A 274 -7.70 15.24 -15.59
N VAL A 275 -8.67 15.50 -14.71
CA VAL A 275 -9.74 16.48 -14.96
C VAL A 275 -9.80 17.52 -13.84
N TRP A 276 -10.24 18.73 -14.20
CA TRP A 276 -10.54 19.79 -13.24
C TRP A 276 -11.94 19.57 -12.68
N GLU A 277 -12.07 19.34 -11.38
CA GLU A 277 -13.40 19.26 -10.75
C GLU A 277 -13.98 20.66 -10.51
N GLY A 278 -15.25 20.87 -10.87
CA GLY A 278 -15.99 22.11 -10.59
C GLY A 278 -15.91 23.21 -11.65
N SER A 279 -15.26 22.99 -12.80
CA SER A 279 -15.29 23.94 -13.92
C SER A 279 -16.61 23.81 -14.71
N ALA A 280 -17.36 24.90 -14.81
CA ALA A 280 -18.54 25.03 -15.67
C ALA A 280 -18.18 25.24 -17.15
N ASP A 281 -16.91 25.53 -17.43
CA ASP A 281 -16.38 25.56 -18.79
C ASP A 281 -16.26 24.13 -19.29
N SER A 282 -16.55 23.91 -20.56
CA SER A 282 -16.37 22.63 -21.25
C SER A 282 -14.94 22.12 -21.00
N ALA A 283 -14.82 21.24 -20.00
CA ALA A 283 -13.63 20.67 -19.39
C ALA A 283 -12.31 21.07 -20.08
N PRO A 284 -11.44 21.90 -19.45
CA PRO A 284 -10.11 22.13 -19.98
C PRO A 284 -9.36 20.79 -20.04
N GLN A 285 -9.38 20.14 -21.20
CA GLN A 285 -8.78 18.82 -21.36
C GLN A 285 -7.27 18.99 -21.46
N LEU A 286 -6.53 18.22 -20.65
CA LEU A 286 -5.11 18.07 -20.85
C LEU A 286 -4.86 17.57 -22.28
N GLU A 287 -4.09 18.33 -23.06
CA GLU A 287 -3.88 18.06 -24.49
C GLU A 287 -3.14 16.74 -24.72
N SER A 288 -2.22 16.40 -23.82
CA SER A 288 -1.42 15.19 -23.93
C SER A 288 -0.80 14.79 -22.60
N CYS A 289 -0.99 13.54 -22.21
CA CYS A 289 -0.24 12.89 -21.14
C CYS A 289 0.67 11.82 -21.73
N LYS A 290 1.93 11.74 -21.27
CA LYS A 290 2.91 10.75 -21.70
C LYS A 290 3.57 10.06 -20.48
N PRO A 291 3.91 8.77 -20.57
CA PRO A 291 3.55 7.83 -21.65
C PRO A 291 2.03 7.58 -21.69
N PRO A 292 1.44 7.09 -22.79
CA PRO A 292 0.02 6.76 -22.82
C PRO A 292 -0.32 5.66 -21.80
N SER A 293 -1.57 5.64 -21.34
CA SER A 293 -2.09 4.58 -20.47
C SER A 293 -2.08 3.22 -21.18
N PRO A 294 -1.62 2.12 -20.53
CA PRO A 294 -1.09 2.07 -19.17
C PRO A 294 0.36 2.55 -19.07
N VAL A 295 0.69 3.20 -17.96
CA VAL A 295 2.08 3.48 -17.59
C VAL A 295 2.71 2.26 -16.90
N LYS A 296 3.98 2.00 -17.17
CA LYS A 296 4.75 0.92 -16.54
C LYS A 296 5.57 1.45 -15.36
N LEU A 297 5.43 0.83 -14.19
CA LEU A 297 6.30 1.06 -13.05
C LEU A 297 7.67 0.41 -13.31
N VAL A 298 8.73 1.15 -13.02
CA VAL A 298 10.12 0.68 -13.00
C VAL A 298 10.60 0.84 -11.57
N ASP A 299 11.07 -0.25 -10.96
CA ASP A 299 11.42 -0.30 -9.54
C ASP A 299 10.30 0.23 -8.61
N GLY A 300 9.05 -0.08 -8.98
CA GLY A 300 7.86 0.33 -8.25
C GLY A 300 7.45 1.79 -8.46
N GLN A 301 8.09 2.53 -9.35
CA GLN A 301 7.81 3.95 -9.59
C GLN A 301 7.51 4.26 -11.05
N ALA A 302 6.71 5.29 -11.31
CA ALA A 302 6.53 5.84 -12.64
C ALA A 302 6.31 7.36 -12.60
N THR A 303 6.41 7.97 -13.77
CA THR A 303 6.11 9.39 -13.95
C THR A 303 5.26 9.58 -15.19
N ILE A 304 4.21 10.37 -15.04
CA ILE A 304 3.34 10.82 -16.13
C ILE A 304 3.56 12.31 -16.31
N LEU A 305 3.85 12.76 -17.51
CA LEU A 305 3.94 14.17 -17.86
C LEU A 305 2.70 14.57 -18.65
N CYS A 306 1.86 15.41 -18.07
CA CYS A 306 0.69 15.99 -18.72
C CYS A 306 0.92 17.46 -19.07
N LYS A 307 0.38 17.88 -20.21
CA LYS A 307 0.45 19.26 -20.70
C LYS A 307 -0.94 19.88 -20.72
N TYR A 308 -1.07 21.04 -20.10
CA TYR A 308 -2.23 21.91 -20.15
C TYR A 308 -1.91 23.15 -20.99
N THR A 309 -2.84 23.57 -21.84
CA THR A 309 -2.75 24.83 -22.57
C THR A 309 -3.63 25.86 -21.90
N ILE A 310 -3.02 26.96 -21.49
CA ILE A 310 -3.69 28.09 -20.87
C ILE A 310 -4.56 28.75 -21.95
N PRO A 311 -5.89 28.89 -21.74
CA PRO A 311 -6.77 29.55 -22.68
C PRO A 311 -6.33 30.99 -22.97
N GLU A 312 -6.44 31.41 -24.23
CA GLU A 312 -6.14 32.80 -24.59
C GLU A 312 -7.09 33.76 -23.84
N GLY A 313 -6.53 34.81 -23.22
CA GLY A 313 -7.28 35.79 -22.44
C GLY A 313 -7.56 35.38 -20.99
N LEU A 314 -7.09 34.22 -20.54
CA LEU A 314 -7.05 33.90 -19.12
C LEU A 314 -5.92 34.71 -18.45
N ASP A 315 -6.29 35.71 -17.66
CA ASP A 315 -5.34 36.57 -16.93
C ASP A 315 -5.33 36.32 -15.40
N GLU A 316 -6.31 35.57 -14.90
CA GLU A 316 -6.48 35.32 -13.47
C GLU A 316 -5.67 34.12 -13.00
N VAL A 317 -5.02 34.28 -11.83
CA VAL A 317 -4.31 33.20 -11.12
C VAL A 317 -5.28 32.53 -10.15
N TYR A 318 -5.41 31.21 -10.22
CA TYR A 318 -6.34 30.48 -9.35
C TYR A 318 -5.82 29.10 -8.96
N GLN A 319 -6.38 28.58 -7.87
CA GLN A 319 -6.19 27.21 -7.43
C GLN A 319 -7.38 26.35 -7.86
N THR A 320 -7.11 25.11 -8.23
CA THR A 320 -8.18 24.19 -8.64
C THR A 320 -7.86 22.75 -8.23
N PRO A 321 -8.86 21.94 -7.82
CA PRO A 321 -8.69 20.52 -7.60
C PRO A 321 -8.34 19.79 -8.90
N PHE A 322 -7.28 18.99 -8.85
CA PHE A 322 -6.76 18.21 -9.97
C PHE A 322 -7.03 16.73 -9.72
N ASN A 323 -8.14 16.22 -10.28
CA ASN A 323 -8.57 14.84 -10.07
C ASN A 323 -7.75 13.88 -10.93
N ILE A 324 -7.06 12.95 -10.26
CA ILE A 324 -6.27 11.91 -10.91
C ILE A 324 -6.76 10.55 -10.43
N LYS A 325 -7.09 9.68 -11.40
CA LYS A 325 -7.54 8.32 -11.15
C LYS A 325 -6.56 7.31 -11.73
N LEU A 326 -6.15 6.36 -10.89
CA LEU A 326 -5.33 5.22 -11.27
C LEU A 326 -6.17 3.95 -11.14
N HIS A 327 -6.08 3.05 -12.10
CA HIS A 327 -6.75 1.75 -12.09
C HIS A 327 -5.75 0.63 -12.39
N TYR A 328 -5.73 -0.40 -11.56
CA TYR A 328 -4.75 -1.48 -11.66
C TYR A 328 -5.23 -2.75 -10.99
N GLY A 329 -4.59 -3.86 -11.33
CA GLY A 329 -4.71 -5.11 -10.59
C GLY A 329 -3.66 -5.16 -9.49
N TYR A 330 -4.04 -5.64 -8.32
CA TYR A 330 -3.13 -5.78 -7.19
C TYR A 330 -3.12 -7.21 -6.68
N MET A 331 -1.91 -7.69 -6.37
CA MET A 331 -1.70 -8.98 -5.75
C MET A 331 -0.82 -8.82 -4.53
N ASN A 332 -1.28 -9.33 -3.40
CA ASN A 332 -0.46 -9.47 -2.20
C ASN A 332 -0.64 -10.86 -1.60
N TYR A 333 0.24 -11.21 -0.67
CA TYR A 333 0.20 -12.50 -0.01
C TYR A 333 0.49 -12.40 1.47
N GLU A 334 0.04 -13.42 2.20
CA GLU A 334 0.41 -13.69 3.58
C GLU A 334 0.91 -15.15 3.66
N GLU A 335 1.89 -15.42 4.51
CA GLU A 335 2.46 -16.77 4.66
C GLU A 335 2.56 -17.21 6.12
N GLN A 336 2.32 -18.50 6.37
CA GLN A 336 2.50 -19.14 7.67
C GLN A 336 3.19 -20.50 7.48
N THR A 337 4.19 -20.77 8.32
CA THR A 337 4.80 -22.11 8.39
C THR A 337 3.97 -22.99 9.33
N ILE A 338 3.58 -24.16 8.84
CA ILE A 338 2.89 -25.19 9.64
C ILE A 338 3.87 -26.34 9.80
N ARG A 339 3.99 -26.90 11.00
CA ARG A 339 4.78 -28.10 11.25
C ARG A 339 3.85 -29.29 11.37
N ILE A 340 4.02 -30.29 10.52
CA ILE A 340 3.28 -31.55 10.61
C ILE A 340 4.24 -32.61 11.11
N VAL A 341 3.86 -33.33 12.17
CA VAL A 341 4.69 -34.36 12.81
C VAL A 341 3.97 -35.70 12.69
N ASN A 342 4.67 -36.71 12.21
CA ASN A 342 4.15 -38.07 12.16
C ASN A 342 4.22 -38.72 13.54
N VAL A 343 3.07 -39.23 14.02
CA VAL A 343 2.96 -40.02 15.26
C VAL A 343 2.26 -41.36 15.03
N ALA A 344 2.11 -41.77 13.76
CA ALA A 344 1.37 -42.97 13.37
C ALA A 344 2.03 -44.29 13.81
N GLU A 345 3.33 -44.28 14.14
CA GLU A 345 4.10 -45.48 14.53
C GLU A 345 5.03 -45.26 15.75
N SER A 346 4.63 -44.40 16.69
CA SER A 346 5.32 -44.25 17.98
C SER A 346 4.80 -45.22 19.04
#